data_AF-A0A2Z6S3W5-F1
#
_entry.id   AF-A0A2Z6S3W5-F1
#
_cell.length_a   1.000
_cell.length_b   1.000
_cell.length_c   1.000
_cell.angle_alpha   90.00
_cell.angle_beta   90.00
_cell.angle_gamma   90.00
#
_symmetry.space_group_name_H-M   'P 1'
#
loop_
_entity.id
_entity.type
_entity.pdbx_description
1 polymer ?
#
loop_
_entity_poly.entity_id
_entity_poly.type
_entity_poly.pdbx_seq_one_letter_code
_entity_poly.pdbx_strand_id
1 'polypeptide(L)'
;MIAPCPRCGKNNFKKTCELTAHLRRKFKCKPIRPKSSEAFIQVEKVLQSKDNRAYIFNQPIDNPEECKNLPYMPQLMGLIRPKITEVLQTELHRKDQIKSAIVALSLYSITKRNPDGISEITYIENHHSGEMRAILSEGDIDEHITKSAGKIDNHIEKTLKKGSGYVLKRILEIFI
;
A
#
# COMPACT_ATOMS: atom_id res chain seq x y z
N MET A 1 10.54 -1.28 44.24
CA MET A 1 10.46 -1.25 42.76
C MET A 1 9.71 0.01 42.34
N ILE A 2 10.22 0.76 41.36
CA ILE A 2 9.54 1.97 40.88
C ILE A 2 8.43 1.54 39.93
N ALA A 3 7.23 2.09 40.13
CA ALA A 3 6.07 1.75 39.30
C ALA A 3 6.32 2.11 37.83
N PRO A 4 5.79 1.30 36.89
CA PRO A 4 5.82 1.65 35.48
C PRO A 4 5.01 2.92 35.21
N CYS A 5 5.35 3.62 34.13
CA CYS A 5 4.58 4.77 33.69
C CYS A 5 3.16 4.34 33.29
N PRO A 6 2.08 4.93 33.87
CA PRO A 6 0.70 4.54 33.57
C PRO A 6 0.26 4.89 32.14
N ARG A 7 0.99 5.76 31.43
CA ARG A 7 0.65 6.18 30.06
C ARG A 7 1.31 5.33 28.99
N CYS A 8 2.57 4.95 29.22
CA CYS A 8 3.41 4.31 28.20
C CYS A 8 4.02 2.98 28.62
N GLY A 9 3.71 2.46 29.81
CA GLY A 9 4.24 1.17 30.29
C GLY A 9 5.75 1.12 30.56
N LYS A 10 6.50 2.21 30.32
CA LYS A 10 7.94 2.29 30.56
C LYS A 10 8.25 2.00 32.04
N ASN A 11 9.15 1.06 32.31
CA ASN A 11 9.44 0.55 33.67
C ASN A 11 10.94 0.63 34.07
N ASN A 12 11.80 1.20 33.23
CA ASN A 12 13.25 1.24 33.44
C ASN A 12 13.74 2.46 34.25
N PHE A 13 12.92 2.97 35.17
CA PHE A 13 13.30 4.08 36.04
C PHE A 13 14.19 3.58 37.18
N LYS A 14 15.34 4.24 37.38
CA LYS A 14 16.26 3.93 38.49
C LYS A 14 15.94 4.74 39.73
N LYS A 15 15.33 5.92 39.57
CA LYS A 15 14.94 6.83 40.67
C LYS A 15 13.51 7.36 40.50
N THR A 16 12.82 7.63 41.61
CA THR A 16 11.46 8.22 41.62
C THR A 16 11.41 9.61 40.99
N CYS A 17 12.50 10.38 41.08
CA CYS A 17 12.62 11.67 40.41
C CYS A 17 12.61 11.54 38.88
N GLU A 18 13.13 10.45 38.31
CA GLU A 18 13.11 10.20 36.86
C GLU A 18 11.69 9.91 36.36
N LEU A 19 10.91 9.12 37.13
CA LEU A 19 9.50 8.89 36.84
C LEU A 19 8.71 10.21 36.92
N THR A 20 8.96 11.03 37.94
CA THR A 20 8.29 12.31 38.13
C THR A 20 8.62 13.28 36.99
N ALA A 21 9.89 13.39 36.60
CA ALA A 21 10.35 14.19 35.48
C ALA A 21 9.74 13.69 34.16
N HIS A 22 9.63 12.37 33.97
CA HIS A 22 8.99 11.76 32.80
C HIS A 22 7.49 12.10 32.70
N LEU A 23 6.76 12.09 33.82
CA LEU A 23 5.32 12.40 33.86
C LEU A 23 5.03 13.89 33.62
N ARG A 24 5.94 14.78 34.03
CA ARG A 24 5.82 16.25 33.96
C ARG A 24 6.41 16.89 32.70
N ARG A 25 6.90 16.11 31.72
CA ARG A 25 7.42 16.68 30.47
C ARG A 25 6.31 17.45 29.74
N LYS A 26 6.71 18.56 29.09
CA LYS A 26 5.85 19.37 28.22
C LYS A 26 5.10 18.50 27.20
N PHE A 27 5.79 17.50 26.62
CA PHE A 27 5.20 16.51 25.74
C PHE A 27 4.95 15.19 26.48
N LYS A 28 3.69 14.76 26.52
CA LYS A 28 3.26 13.53 27.19
C LYS A 28 3.80 12.30 26.43
N CYS A 29 4.23 11.28 27.17
CA CYS A 29 4.60 9.98 26.58
C CYS A 29 3.38 9.28 25.97
N LYS A 30 3.59 8.59 24.84
CA LYS A 30 2.55 7.85 24.11
C LYS A 30 2.47 6.40 24.59
N PRO A 31 1.30 5.75 24.54
CA PRO A 31 1.17 4.32 24.83
C PRO A 31 2.15 3.49 23.99
N ILE A 32 2.67 2.39 24.57
CA ILE A 32 3.30 1.35 23.76
C ILE A 32 2.21 0.88 22.82
N ARG A 33 2.36 1.19 21.53
CA ARG A 33 1.51 0.57 20.52
C ARG A 33 1.79 -0.92 20.61
N PRO A 34 0.77 -1.80 20.63
CA PRO A 34 1.04 -3.17 20.19
C PRO A 34 1.80 -3.05 18.88
N LYS A 35 2.91 -3.79 18.74
CA LYS A 35 3.57 -3.93 17.43
C LYS A 35 2.44 -4.12 16.45
N SER A 36 2.34 -3.24 15.46
CA SER A 36 1.38 -3.39 14.38
C SER A 36 1.38 -4.87 14.04
N SER A 37 0.23 -5.52 14.09
CA SER A 37 0.05 -6.66 13.22
C SER A 37 0.38 -6.10 11.86
N GLU A 38 1.61 -6.35 11.38
CA GLU A 38 1.92 -6.26 9.98
C GLU A 38 0.86 -7.13 9.35
N ALA A 39 -0.19 -6.50 8.80
CA ALA A 39 -1.04 -7.18 7.86
C ALA A 39 -0.15 -7.33 6.62
N PHE A 40 0.75 -8.31 6.68
CA PHE A 40 1.43 -8.82 5.52
C PHE A 40 0.33 -9.39 4.63
N ILE A 41 0.02 -8.70 3.54
CA ILE A 41 -0.39 -9.41 2.34
C ILE A 41 0.92 -9.89 1.71
N GLN A 42 1.42 -11.01 2.24
CA GLN A 42 2.38 -11.82 1.50
C GLN A 42 1.60 -12.44 0.35
N VAL A 43 1.89 -12.04 -0.88
CA VAL A 43 1.60 -12.86 -2.07
C VAL A 43 2.66 -13.96 -2.12
N GLU A 44 2.75 -14.76 -1.07
CA GLU A 44 3.57 -15.97 -1.04
C GLU A 44 2.64 -17.13 -0.73
N LYS A 45 2.41 -17.90 -1.80
CA LYS A 45 1.45 -19.00 -1.96
C LYS A 45 0.01 -18.54 -2.12
N VAL A 46 -0.46 -18.75 -3.34
CA VAL A 46 -1.86 -18.98 -3.70
C VAL A 46 -2.55 -19.78 -2.58
N LEU A 47 -3.24 -19.10 -1.67
CA LEU A 47 -4.38 -19.69 -0.99
C LEU A 47 -5.53 -19.51 -1.97
N GLN A 48 -5.99 -20.61 -2.55
CA GLN A 48 -7.02 -20.60 -3.59
C GLN A 48 -8.22 -19.77 -3.10
N SER A 49 -8.53 -18.68 -3.83
CA SER A 49 -9.52 -17.68 -3.47
C SER A 49 -10.97 -18.18 -3.40
N LYS A 50 -11.19 -19.49 -3.60
CA LYS A 50 -12.52 -20.10 -3.68
C LYS A 50 -13.26 -20.13 -2.35
N ASP A 51 -12.57 -20.00 -1.22
CA ASP A 51 -13.17 -20.21 0.11
C ASP A 51 -13.47 -18.93 0.90
N ASN A 52 -13.13 -17.73 0.38
CA ASN A 52 -13.43 -16.46 1.06
C ASN A 52 -14.36 -15.57 0.22
N ARG A 53 -15.66 -15.66 0.51
CA ARG A 53 -16.75 -14.98 -0.19
C ARG A 53 -16.61 -13.44 -0.23
N ALA A 54 -15.84 -12.85 0.68
CA ALA A 54 -15.60 -11.41 0.75
C ALA A 54 -14.61 -10.87 -0.31
N TYR A 55 -13.94 -11.76 -1.06
CA TYR A 55 -12.84 -11.43 -1.99
C TYR A 55 -13.06 -11.92 -3.43
N ILE A 56 -14.31 -12.12 -3.83
CA ILE A 56 -14.71 -12.55 -5.19
C ILE A 56 -14.19 -11.61 -6.29
N PHE A 57 -13.89 -10.34 -5.97
CA PHE A 57 -13.34 -9.35 -6.91
C PHE A 57 -11.85 -9.56 -7.26
N ASN A 58 -11.12 -10.38 -6.51
CA ASN A 58 -9.70 -10.71 -6.77
C ASN A 58 -9.53 -11.88 -7.75
N GLN A 59 -10.54 -12.22 -8.55
CA GLN A 59 -10.37 -13.26 -9.55
C GLN A 59 -9.32 -12.84 -10.57
N PRO A 60 -8.28 -13.67 -10.80
CA PRO A 60 -7.36 -13.46 -11.90
C PRO A 60 -8.14 -13.39 -13.21
N ILE A 61 -7.87 -12.37 -14.01
CA ILE A 61 -8.38 -12.32 -15.38
C ILE A 61 -7.53 -13.29 -16.18
N ASP A 62 -8.06 -14.50 -16.39
CA ASP A 62 -7.37 -15.60 -17.06
C ASP A 62 -7.19 -15.35 -18.57
N ASN A 63 -7.89 -14.36 -19.13
CA ASN A 63 -7.86 -14.05 -20.56
C ASN A 63 -6.96 -12.83 -20.90
N PRO A 64 -5.81 -13.02 -21.60
CA PRO A 64 -4.95 -11.94 -22.05
C PRO A 64 -5.62 -10.94 -23.01
N GLU A 65 -6.70 -11.34 -23.71
CA GLU A 65 -7.43 -10.47 -24.64
C GLU A 65 -8.42 -9.53 -23.95
N GLU A 66 -9.02 -9.95 -22.82
CA GLU A 66 -9.78 -9.05 -21.94
C GLU A 66 -8.86 -7.98 -21.33
N CYS A 67 -7.59 -8.33 -21.11
CA CYS A 67 -6.56 -7.44 -20.59
C CYS A 67 -6.19 -6.29 -21.56
N LYS A 68 -6.33 -6.49 -22.89
CA LYS A 68 -6.13 -5.42 -23.90
C LYS A 68 -7.27 -4.39 -23.89
N ASN A 69 -8.42 -4.76 -23.33
CA ASN A 69 -9.58 -3.90 -23.18
C ASN A 69 -9.63 -3.24 -21.79
N LEU A 70 -8.68 -3.56 -20.90
CA LEU A 70 -8.58 -2.93 -19.59
C LEU A 70 -7.99 -1.52 -19.71
N PRO A 71 -8.50 -0.58 -18.92
CA PRO A 71 -8.34 0.80 -19.29
C PRO A 71 -7.24 1.45 -18.44
N TYR A 72 -6.81 2.61 -18.91
CA TYR A 72 -6.05 3.62 -18.18
C TYR A 72 -6.30 3.59 -16.66
N MET A 73 -5.24 3.76 -15.83
CA MET A 73 -5.25 3.70 -14.35
C MET A 73 -6.53 4.24 -13.66
N PRO A 74 -7.10 5.39 -14.08
CA PRO A 74 -8.35 5.90 -13.53
C PRO A 74 -9.54 4.93 -13.56
N GLN A 75 -9.68 4.10 -14.58
CA GLN A 75 -10.81 3.18 -14.69
C GLN A 75 -10.62 1.96 -13.79
N LEU A 76 -9.40 1.40 -13.73
CA LEU A 76 -9.06 0.35 -12.74
C LEU A 76 -9.28 0.85 -11.31
N MET A 77 -8.84 2.08 -11.02
CA MET A 77 -9.08 2.72 -9.73
C MET A 77 -10.57 2.94 -9.46
N GLY A 78 -11.37 3.27 -10.47
CA GLY A 78 -12.83 3.37 -10.36
C GLY A 78 -13.48 2.05 -9.95
N LEU A 79 -13.05 0.94 -10.55
CA LEU A 79 -13.57 -0.40 -10.28
C LEU A 79 -13.26 -0.87 -8.84
N ILE A 80 -12.03 -0.64 -8.37
CA ILE A 80 -11.59 -1.13 -7.05
C ILE A 80 -11.87 -0.14 -5.91
N ARG A 81 -12.23 1.12 -6.22
CA ARG A 81 -12.49 2.17 -5.22
C ARG A 81 -13.45 1.74 -4.11
N PRO A 82 -14.61 1.11 -4.38
CA PRO A 82 -15.51 0.68 -3.31
C PRO A 82 -14.84 -0.26 -2.30
N LYS A 83 -13.98 -1.16 -2.80
CA LYS A 83 -13.30 -2.13 -1.95
C LYS A 83 -12.17 -1.51 -1.13
N ILE A 84 -11.37 -0.65 -1.74
CA ILE A 84 -10.33 0.10 -1.03
C ILE A 84 -10.97 0.95 0.07
N THR A 85 -12.13 1.57 -0.23
CA THR A 85 -12.90 2.35 0.74
C THR A 85 -13.34 1.50 1.93
N GLU A 86 -13.93 0.32 1.67
CA GLU A 86 -14.35 -0.62 2.72
C GLU A 86 -13.19 -1.00 3.67
N VAL A 87 -12.03 -1.32 3.11
CA VAL A 87 -10.83 -1.69 3.89
C VAL A 87 -10.35 -0.51 4.74
N LEU A 88 -10.23 0.68 4.14
CA LEU A 88 -9.76 1.87 4.84
C LEU A 88 -10.74 2.32 5.93
N GLN A 89 -12.06 2.26 5.68
CA GLN A 89 -13.08 2.55 6.69
C GLN A 89 -12.99 1.56 7.85
N THR A 90 -12.90 0.26 7.56
CA THR A 90 -12.77 -0.79 8.59
C THR A 90 -11.55 -0.56 9.47
N GLU A 91 -10.39 -0.25 8.87
CA GLU A 91 -9.17 0.01 9.61
C GLU A 91 -9.21 1.35 10.37
N LEU A 92 -9.87 2.37 9.82
CA LEU A 92 -10.06 3.66 10.48
C LEU A 92 -10.94 3.50 11.72
N HIS A 93 -12.08 2.80 11.62
CA HIS A 93 -12.94 2.52 12.78
C HIS A 93 -12.25 1.74 13.90
N ARG A 94 -11.27 0.90 13.56
CA ARG A 94 -10.50 0.14 14.56
C ARG A 94 -9.46 0.98 15.30
N LYS A 95 -8.95 2.04 14.68
CA LYS A 95 -7.73 2.74 15.13
C LYS A 95 -7.91 4.24 15.35
N ASP A 96 -9.08 4.79 15.04
CA ASP A 96 -9.46 6.22 14.99
C ASP A 96 -8.63 7.08 14.02
N GLN A 97 -7.42 6.64 13.67
CA GLN A 97 -6.51 7.26 12.74
C GLN A 97 -5.66 6.17 12.08
N ILE A 98 -5.54 6.23 10.75
CA ILE A 98 -4.64 5.35 10.00
C ILE A 98 -3.65 6.15 9.16
N LYS A 99 -2.52 5.52 8.84
CA LYS A 99 -1.58 6.02 7.85
C LYS A 99 -1.43 4.95 6.78
N SER A 100 -1.72 5.28 5.54
CA SER A 100 -1.83 4.31 4.44
C SER A 100 -1.18 4.86 3.17
N ALA A 101 -0.74 3.95 2.29
CA ALA A 101 -0.29 4.25 0.94
C ALA A 101 -0.83 3.18 0.00
N ILE A 102 -1.48 3.59 -1.09
CA ILE A 102 -1.90 2.65 -2.13
C ILE A 102 -0.70 2.37 -3.06
N VAL A 103 -0.47 1.11 -3.40
CA VAL A 103 0.64 0.67 -4.25
C VAL A 103 0.11 -0.19 -5.38
N ALA A 104 0.60 0.04 -6.59
CA ALA A 104 0.32 -0.77 -7.76
C ALA A 104 1.57 -1.54 -8.20
N LEU A 105 1.47 -2.85 -8.34
CA LEU A 105 2.47 -3.67 -8.99
C LEU A 105 2.19 -3.70 -10.49
N SER A 106 3.17 -3.32 -11.29
CA SER A 106 3.03 -3.19 -12.75
C SER A 106 4.05 -4.06 -13.48
N LEU A 107 3.58 -4.82 -14.47
CA LEU A 107 4.40 -5.63 -15.35
C LEU A 107 4.74 -4.85 -16.62
N TYR A 108 6.02 -4.71 -16.89
CA TYR A 108 6.57 -4.10 -18.08
C TYR A 108 7.26 -5.13 -18.96
N SER A 109 7.33 -4.84 -20.24
CA SER A 109 8.29 -5.47 -21.15
C SER A 109 9.32 -4.46 -21.63
N ILE A 110 10.57 -4.89 -21.79
CA ILE A 110 11.63 -4.11 -22.40
C ILE A 110 12.22 -4.91 -23.54
N THR A 111 12.39 -4.29 -24.69
CA THR A 111 13.18 -4.86 -25.78
C THR A 111 14.64 -4.52 -25.58
N LYS A 112 15.48 -5.53 -25.41
CA LYS A 112 16.93 -5.40 -25.39
C LYS A 112 17.48 -5.83 -26.75
N ARG A 113 18.33 -5.00 -27.34
CA ARG A 113 19.11 -5.38 -28.52
C ARG A 113 20.41 -6.01 -28.06
N ASN A 114 20.63 -7.26 -28.44
CA ASN A 114 21.90 -7.92 -28.24
C ASN A 114 22.92 -7.43 -29.29
N PRO A 115 24.23 -7.56 -29.01
CA PRO A 115 25.29 -7.23 -29.98
C PRO A 115 25.11 -7.97 -31.32
N ASP A 116 24.51 -9.16 -31.28
CA ASP A 116 24.24 -10.02 -32.44
C ASP A 116 23.03 -9.57 -33.28
N GLY A 117 22.43 -8.43 -32.97
CA GLY A 117 21.26 -7.87 -33.68
C GLY A 117 19.91 -8.50 -33.30
N ILE A 118 19.93 -9.61 -32.54
CA ILE A 118 18.72 -10.25 -32.02
C ILE A 118 18.11 -9.37 -30.92
N SER A 119 16.80 -9.11 -31.04
CA SER A 119 16.04 -8.36 -30.04
C SER A 119 15.29 -9.32 -29.12
N GLU A 120 15.60 -9.29 -27.83
CA GLU A 120 14.93 -10.09 -26.82
C GLU A 120 13.98 -9.24 -25.97
N ILE A 121 12.83 -9.82 -25.62
CA ILE A 121 11.87 -9.18 -24.72
C ILE A 121 12.12 -9.69 -23.30
N THR A 122 12.48 -8.79 -22.40
CA THR A 122 12.56 -9.08 -20.96
C THR A 122 11.32 -8.51 -20.26
N TYR A 123 10.76 -9.27 -19.32
CA TYR A 123 9.68 -8.81 -18.46
C TYR A 123 10.22 -8.31 -17.13
N ILE A 124 9.73 -7.16 -16.65
CA ILE A 124 10.14 -6.55 -15.39
C ILE A 124 8.91 -6.09 -14.62
N GLU A 125 8.85 -6.44 -13.35
CA GLU A 125 7.84 -5.96 -12.43
C GLU A 125 8.37 -4.74 -11.67
N ASN A 126 7.56 -3.69 -11.56
CA ASN A 126 7.89 -2.48 -10.83
C ASN A 126 6.72 -2.04 -9.96
N HIS A 127 7.04 -1.59 -8.75
CA HIS A 127 6.08 -1.04 -7.80
C HIS A 127 5.93 0.48 -8.00
N HIS A 128 4.69 0.93 -8.06
CA HIS A 128 4.33 2.35 -8.11
C HIS A 128 3.47 2.69 -6.91
N SER A 129 4.04 3.46 -6.00
CA SER A 129 3.34 3.86 -4.78
C SER A 129 2.74 5.25 -4.92
N GLY A 130 1.52 5.41 -4.41
CA GLY A 130 0.96 6.70 -4.04
C GLY A 130 1.72 7.31 -2.85
N GLU A 131 1.27 8.47 -2.39
CA GLU A 131 1.87 9.05 -1.18
C GLU A 131 1.31 8.39 0.07
N MET A 132 2.21 8.10 1.01
CA MET A 132 1.81 7.70 2.34
C MET A 132 1.18 8.87 3.11
N ARG A 133 -0.07 8.71 3.54
CA ARG A 133 -0.88 9.80 4.12
C ARG A 133 -1.63 9.37 5.35
N ALA A 134 -1.86 10.32 6.24
CA ALA A 134 -2.75 10.14 7.37
C ALA A 134 -4.20 10.31 6.90
N ILE A 135 -5.07 9.42 7.35
CA ILE A 135 -6.52 9.44 7.17
C ILE A 135 -7.09 9.59 8.58
N LEU A 136 -7.76 10.71 8.83
CA LEU A 136 -8.29 11.09 10.14
C LEU A 136 -9.82 10.95 10.21
N SER A 137 -10.46 10.97 9.04
CA SER A 137 -11.90 10.86 8.89
C SER A 137 -12.23 10.05 7.63
N GLU A 138 -13.46 9.54 7.56
CA GLU A 138 -13.93 8.84 6.36
C GLU A 138 -13.95 9.76 5.12
N GLY A 139 -14.16 11.06 5.31
CA GLY A 139 -14.08 12.05 4.23
C GLY A 139 -12.71 12.13 3.57
N ASP A 140 -11.64 11.78 4.30
CA ASP A 140 -10.27 11.78 3.77
C ASP A 140 -9.97 10.57 2.88
N ILE A 141 -10.79 9.52 2.93
CA ILE A 141 -10.56 8.26 2.22
C ILE A 141 -10.67 8.46 0.71
N ASP A 142 -11.75 9.10 0.24
CA ASP A 142 -11.96 9.32 -1.19
C ASP A 142 -10.84 10.19 -1.79
N GLU A 143 -10.44 11.23 -1.06
CA GLU A 143 -9.32 12.09 -1.42
C GLU A 143 -8.00 11.32 -1.46
N HIS A 144 -7.77 10.43 -0.49
CA HIS A 144 -6.59 9.56 -0.45
C HIS A 144 -6.51 8.65 -1.69
N ILE A 145 -7.63 8.01 -2.06
CA ILE A 145 -7.73 7.13 -3.23
C ILE A 145 -7.47 7.92 -4.52
N THR A 146 -8.17 9.05 -4.70
CA THR A 146 -8.08 9.90 -5.90
C THR A 146 -6.66 10.43 -6.11
N LYS A 147 -6.04 10.96 -5.06
CA LYS A 147 -4.68 11.50 -5.16
C LYS A 147 -3.63 10.40 -5.32
N SER A 148 -3.85 9.21 -4.77
CA SER A 148 -2.95 8.07 -4.98
C SER A 148 -3.01 7.58 -6.43
N ALA A 149 -4.20 7.47 -7.00
CA ALA A 149 -4.39 7.13 -8.42
C ALA A 149 -3.58 8.04 -9.34
N GLY A 150 -3.71 9.36 -9.18
CA GLY A 150 -2.97 10.33 -10.00
C GLY A 150 -1.44 10.25 -9.84
N LYS A 151 -0.95 9.89 -8.65
CA LYS A 151 0.49 9.71 -8.44
C LYS A 151 1.03 8.44 -9.07
N ILE A 152 0.30 7.34 -8.90
CA ILE A 152 0.64 6.06 -9.50
C ILE A 152 0.68 6.21 -11.03
N ASP A 153 -0.33 6.85 -11.62
CA ASP A 153 -0.38 7.12 -13.06
C ASP A 153 0.83 7.93 -13.53
N ASN A 154 1.19 9.00 -12.80
CA ASN A 154 2.37 9.80 -13.10
C ASN A 154 3.68 9.00 -12.96
N HIS A 155 3.80 8.10 -11.97
CA HIS A 155 4.98 7.23 -11.84
C HIS A 155 5.11 6.25 -13.00
N ILE A 156 3.98 5.68 -13.46
CA ILE A 156 3.93 4.83 -14.65
C ILE A 156 4.34 5.63 -15.88
N GLU A 157 3.77 6.81 -16.09
CA GLU A 157 4.08 7.68 -17.22
C GLU A 157 5.57 8.06 -17.24
N LYS A 158 6.14 8.43 -16.09
CA LYS A 158 7.57 8.69 -15.97
C LYS A 158 8.42 7.47 -16.31
N THR A 159 7.97 6.28 -15.94
CA THR A 159 8.67 5.02 -16.27
C THR A 159 8.66 4.76 -17.77
N LEU A 160 7.53 4.99 -18.43
CA LEU A 160 7.41 4.85 -19.88
C LEU A 160 8.24 5.90 -20.65
N LYS A 161 8.40 7.10 -20.09
CA LYS A 161 9.17 8.20 -20.72
C LYS A 161 10.68 8.15 -20.49
N LYS A 162 11.21 7.24 -19.66
CA LYS A 162 12.65 7.15 -19.29
C LYS A 162 13.60 6.68 -20.41
N GLY A 163 13.21 6.82 -21.69
CA GLY A 163 14.08 6.60 -22.86
C GLY A 163 14.51 5.15 -23.11
N SER A 164 14.07 4.22 -22.28
CA SER A 164 14.26 2.77 -22.39
C SER A 164 12.93 2.20 -22.84
N GLY A 165 12.91 1.26 -23.80
CA GLY A 165 11.70 0.74 -24.45
C GLY A 165 10.74 -0.04 -23.56
N TYR A 166 10.40 0.49 -22.39
CA TYR A 166 9.39 0.02 -21.47
C TYR A 166 8.02 0.15 -22.12
N VAL A 167 7.33 -0.98 -22.19
CA VAL A 167 5.92 -1.05 -22.55
C VAL A 167 5.19 -1.63 -21.35
N LEU A 168 4.24 -0.89 -20.78
CA LEU A 168 3.37 -1.41 -19.73
C LEU A 168 2.49 -2.51 -20.36
N LYS A 169 2.55 -3.71 -19.78
CA LYS A 169 1.71 -4.85 -20.23
C LYS A 169 0.43 -4.95 -19.42
N ARG A 170 0.55 -4.86 -18.10
CA ARG A 170 -0.58 -4.96 -17.17
C ARG A 170 -0.21 -4.43 -15.80
N ILE A 171 -1.24 -4.03 -15.06
CA ILE A 171 -1.16 -3.83 -13.61
C ILE A 171 -1.59 -5.16 -13.00
N LEU A 172 -0.69 -5.74 -12.22
CA LEU A 172 -0.88 -7.05 -11.63
C LEU A 172 -1.76 -6.95 -10.40
N GLU A 173 -1.42 -6.02 -9.50
CA GLU A 173 -2.00 -5.98 -8.17
C GLU A 173 -2.09 -4.54 -7.65
N ILE A 174 -3.08 -4.28 -6.80
CA ILE A 174 -3.20 -3.04 -6.04
C ILE A 174 -3.43 -3.39 -4.57
N PHE A 175 -2.59 -2.83 -3.69
CA PHE A 175 -2.61 -3.08 -2.24
C PHE A 175 -2.42 -1.79 -1.44
N ILE A 176 -2.67 -1.86 -0.12
CA ILE A 176 -2.84 -0.75 0.83
C ILE A 176 -1.91 -0.94 2.04
#